data_AF-A0A2N0G191-F1
#
_entry.id   AF-A0A2N0G191-F1
#
_cell.length_a   1.000
_cell.length_b   1.000
_cell.length_c   1.000
_cell.angle_alpha   90.00
_cell.angle_beta   90.00
_cell.angle_gamma   90.00
#
_symmetry.space_group_name_H-M   'P 1'
#
loop_
_entity.id
_entity.type
_entity.pdbx_description
1 polymer ?
#
loop_
_entity_poly.entity_id
_entity_poly.type
_entity_poly.pdbx_seq_one_letter_code
_entity_poly.pdbx_strand_id
1 'polypeptide(L)'
;MRDQKEIHYCNLPKMPEPAFDAPVGPMRMEAIIIMAKKWVNGTKLKYSFFEGDSFFTPVTDTNGNQSKLFWKGTNEEKQAVRNAFSKWKSQEIGLEFEETDDHLEALIRIGFAKGEGSWSYVGRDAWDIPKEERTMNFGWDIVSDEDTILHEIGHAMGFPHEHQNPKAGIVWNEEAVYSALAAAPNFWSREQTFHNIIRKISPDDVQGSSWDPNSIMHYPFGANMIIEPPEYKDGLSPEDGLSDRDIAWVKQFYPKIDKRTFVALKPFHSEIISINAGNQINLEFSPEESRYYTIRTFGNMDTVMVLSEVVNDENIYLSGDDDSGEDRNSVIKEKLLKGKKYLINIRLYYKTSAGETCVMAY
;
A
#
# COMPACT_ATOMS: atom_id res chain seq x y z
N MET A 1 -8.41 -26.59 10.67
CA MET A 1 -8.93 -25.23 10.93
C MET A 1 -8.44 -24.77 12.28
N ARG A 2 -7.87 -23.56 12.35
CA ARG A 2 -7.52 -22.91 13.62
C ARG A 2 -8.83 -22.58 14.37
N ASP A 3 -8.84 -22.65 15.70
CA ASP A 3 -10.02 -22.25 16.48
C ASP A 3 -10.24 -20.74 16.31
N GLN A 4 -11.47 -20.31 16.04
CA GLN A 4 -11.83 -18.91 15.88
C GLN A 4 -11.37 -18.03 17.06
N LYS A 5 -11.30 -18.60 18.26
CA LYS A 5 -10.86 -17.93 19.49
C LYS A 5 -9.35 -17.69 19.57
N GLU A 6 -8.58 -18.24 18.62
CA GLU A 6 -7.13 -18.06 18.52
C GLU A 6 -6.75 -17.15 17.34
N ILE A 7 -7.73 -16.72 16.53
CA ILE A 7 -7.47 -15.91 15.33
C ILE A 7 -7.45 -14.42 15.67
N HIS A 8 -6.32 -13.79 15.35
CA HIS A 8 -6.16 -12.35 15.34
C HIS A 8 -6.42 -11.78 13.94
N TYR A 9 -7.03 -10.60 13.88
CA TYR A 9 -7.32 -9.89 12.62
C TYR A 9 -6.59 -8.54 12.60
N CYS A 10 -6.17 -8.06 11.42
CA CYS A 10 -5.61 -6.71 11.27
C CYS A 10 -6.68 -5.68 11.54
N ASN A 11 -6.32 -4.69 12.35
CA ASN A 11 -7.14 -3.53 12.63
C ASN A 11 -6.66 -2.34 11.80
N LEU A 12 -7.02 -2.30 10.51
CA LEU A 12 -6.59 -1.24 9.61
C LEU A 12 -7.00 0.15 10.17
N PRO A 13 -6.09 1.14 10.18
CA PRO A 13 -6.44 2.50 10.52
C PRO A 13 -7.46 3.08 9.55
N LYS A 14 -8.45 3.81 10.08
CA LYS A 14 -9.42 4.53 9.24
C LYS A 14 -8.77 5.77 8.66
N MET A 15 -8.74 5.87 7.33
CA MET A 15 -8.34 7.08 6.62
C MET A 15 -9.56 7.89 6.18
N PRO A 16 -9.45 9.24 6.11
CA PRO A 16 -10.48 10.07 5.50
C PRO A 16 -10.76 9.61 4.07
N GLU A 17 -12.03 9.63 3.66
CA GLU A 17 -12.38 9.34 2.27
C GLU A 17 -11.98 10.53 1.38
N PRO A 18 -11.37 10.30 0.20
CA PRO A 18 -11.06 11.37 -0.72
C PRO A 18 -12.31 12.12 -1.16
N ALA A 19 -12.26 13.46 -1.10
CA ALA A 19 -13.30 14.31 -1.65
C ALA A 19 -12.97 14.63 -3.12
N PHE A 20 -13.96 14.54 -4.00
CA PHE A 20 -13.82 14.89 -5.42
C PHE A 20 -14.49 16.23 -5.68
N ASP A 21 -13.75 17.19 -6.24
CA ASP A 21 -14.22 18.55 -6.51
C ASP A 21 -15.26 18.62 -7.66
N ALA A 22 -15.34 17.58 -8.47
CA ALA A 22 -16.30 17.43 -9.54
C ALA A 22 -17.02 16.06 -9.45
N PRO A 23 -18.22 15.92 -10.03
CA PRO A 23 -18.88 14.61 -10.13
C PRO A 23 -18.03 13.65 -10.98
N VAL A 24 -17.31 12.75 -10.30
CA VAL A 24 -16.53 11.69 -10.95
C VAL A 24 -17.42 10.46 -11.07
N GLY A 25 -17.47 9.84 -12.26
CA GLY A 25 -18.20 8.58 -12.44
C GLY A 25 -17.60 7.48 -11.55
N PRO A 26 -18.41 6.53 -11.03
CA PRO A 26 -17.99 5.58 -10.00
C PRO A 26 -16.69 4.84 -10.39
N MET A 27 -16.64 4.27 -11.59
CA MET A 27 -15.46 3.55 -12.10
C MET A 27 -14.18 4.41 -12.18
N ARG A 28 -14.28 5.72 -12.47
CA ARG A 28 -13.12 6.63 -12.52
C ARG A 28 -12.66 6.96 -11.09
N MET A 29 -13.61 7.28 -10.22
CA MET A 29 -13.39 7.60 -8.80
C MET A 29 -12.63 6.47 -8.09
N GLU A 30 -13.04 5.24 -8.36
CA GLU A 30 -12.54 4.00 -7.75
C GLU A 30 -11.12 3.66 -8.22
N ALA A 31 -10.85 3.76 -9.53
CA ALA A 31 -9.51 3.61 -10.07
C ALA A 31 -8.53 4.62 -9.46
N ILE A 32 -8.99 5.85 -9.21
CA ILE A 32 -8.18 6.87 -8.54
C ILE A 32 -7.91 6.48 -7.09
N ILE A 33 -8.93 6.11 -6.29
CA ILE A 33 -8.74 5.81 -4.85
C ILE A 33 -7.71 4.70 -4.62
N ILE A 34 -7.78 3.62 -5.39
CA ILE A 34 -6.90 2.45 -5.17
C ILE A 34 -5.49 2.72 -5.69
N MET A 35 -5.41 3.26 -6.90
CA MET A 35 -4.11 3.52 -7.48
C MET A 35 -3.40 4.66 -6.76
N ALA A 36 -4.16 5.60 -6.18
CA ALA A 36 -3.63 6.65 -5.33
C ALA A 36 -3.00 6.10 -4.05
N LYS A 37 -3.37 4.90 -3.58
CA LYS A 37 -2.69 4.26 -2.45
C LYS A 37 -1.43 3.53 -2.86
N LYS A 38 -1.28 3.14 -4.14
CA LYS A 38 -0.09 2.42 -4.59
C LYS A 38 1.11 3.36 -4.68
N TRP A 39 2.28 2.81 -4.38
CA TRP A 39 3.54 3.47 -4.67
C TRP A 39 3.77 3.52 -6.18
N VAL A 40 4.63 4.43 -6.60
CA VAL A 40 5.15 4.40 -7.96
C VAL A 40 6.19 3.28 -8.06
N ASN A 41 6.20 2.56 -9.18
CA ASN A 41 7.15 1.47 -9.34
C ASN A 41 8.58 2.03 -9.45
N GLY A 42 9.54 1.42 -8.76
CA GLY A 42 10.90 1.96 -8.61
C GLY A 42 11.11 2.84 -7.40
N THR A 43 10.06 3.08 -6.60
CA THR A 43 10.21 3.73 -5.31
C THR A 43 11.03 2.86 -4.37
N LYS A 44 12.01 3.48 -3.72
CA LYS A 44 12.72 2.93 -2.58
C LYS A 44 11.95 3.28 -1.30
N LEU A 45 11.39 2.27 -0.65
CA LEU A 45 10.64 2.39 0.59
C LEU A 45 11.60 2.15 1.76
N LYS A 46 12.00 3.25 2.40
CA LYS A 46 12.75 3.18 3.66
C LYS A 46 11.83 2.75 4.79
N TYR A 47 12.27 1.76 5.56
CA TYR A 47 11.62 1.31 6.78
C TYR A 47 12.54 1.44 7.99
N SER A 48 11.97 1.68 9.17
CA SER A 48 12.69 1.75 10.43
C SER A 48 11.90 1.06 11.54
N PHE A 49 12.61 0.61 12.57
CA PHE A 49 12.01 0.14 13.81
C PHE A 49 12.05 1.24 14.86
N PHE A 50 10.99 1.40 15.65
CA PHE A 50 11.08 2.21 16.85
C PHE A 50 12.00 1.55 17.88
N GLU A 51 12.89 2.35 18.46
CA GLU A 51 13.89 1.89 19.43
C GLU A 51 13.80 2.66 20.74
N GLY A 52 14.33 2.05 21.80
CA GLY A 52 14.42 2.66 23.13
C GLY A 52 13.06 2.86 23.81
N ASP A 53 13.08 3.65 24.88
CA ASP A 53 11.93 3.81 25.79
C ASP A 53 11.19 5.16 25.61
N SER A 54 11.61 5.94 24.61
CA SER A 54 11.01 7.23 24.28
C SER A 54 9.65 7.09 23.58
N PHE A 55 9.43 5.97 22.90
CA PHE A 55 8.23 5.70 22.11
C PHE A 55 7.35 4.65 22.80
N PHE A 56 6.17 5.07 23.25
CA PHE A 56 5.23 4.20 23.95
C PHE A 56 3.80 4.74 23.88
N THR A 57 2.83 3.85 24.04
CA THR A 57 1.44 4.21 24.33
C THR A 57 1.23 4.20 25.85
N PRO A 58 0.67 5.25 26.47
CA PRO A 58 0.26 5.20 27.87
C PRO A 58 -0.98 4.30 28.00
N VAL A 59 -0.91 3.31 28.87
CA VAL A 59 -2.01 2.37 29.14
C VAL A 59 -2.48 2.53 30.57
N THR A 60 -3.78 2.69 30.76
CA THR A 60 -4.40 2.72 32.10
C THR A 60 -5.18 1.43 32.31
N ASP A 61 -4.86 0.68 33.36
CA ASP A 61 -5.59 -0.53 33.71
C ASP A 61 -6.97 -0.22 34.31
N THR A 62 -7.78 -1.26 34.56
CA THR A 62 -9.12 -1.12 35.16
C THR A 62 -9.10 -0.55 36.58
N ASN A 63 -7.95 -0.56 37.25
CA ASN A 63 -7.75 -0.02 38.59
C ASN A 63 -7.22 1.42 38.58
N GLY A 64 -7.01 2.01 37.38
CA GLY A 64 -6.46 3.35 37.21
C GLY A 64 -4.94 3.44 37.23
N ASN A 65 -4.22 2.31 37.26
CA ASN A 65 -2.76 2.32 37.24
C ASN A 65 -2.25 2.61 35.83
N GLN A 66 -1.29 3.53 35.71
CA GLN A 66 -0.65 3.85 34.45
C GLN A 66 0.58 2.97 34.21
N SER A 67 0.69 2.48 33.00
CA SER A 67 1.85 1.75 32.50
C SER A 67 2.20 2.24 31.10
N LYS A 68 3.37 1.85 30.60
CA LYS A 68 3.85 2.19 29.26
C LYS A 68 3.90 0.93 28.42
N LEU A 69 3.22 0.96 27.28
CA LEU A 69 3.36 -0.04 26.24
C LEU A 69 4.40 0.44 25.23
N PHE A 70 5.64 -0.02 25.39
CA PHE A 70 6.73 0.38 24.51
C PHE A 70 6.53 -0.14 23.09
N TRP A 71 6.99 0.64 22.12
CA TRP A 71 6.90 0.28 20.70
C TRP A 71 8.12 -0.50 20.20
N LYS A 72 9.16 -0.65 21.02
CA LYS A 72 10.37 -1.40 20.66
C LYS A 72 10.09 -2.91 20.51
N GLY A 73 10.67 -3.51 19.48
CA GLY A 73 10.68 -4.95 19.27
C GLY A 73 11.96 -5.62 19.77
N THR A 74 11.90 -6.93 19.94
CA THR A 74 13.08 -7.79 20.14
C THR A 74 13.91 -7.91 18.85
N ASN A 75 15.13 -8.42 18.95
CA ASN A 75 15.98 -8.62 17.77
C ASN A 75 15.41 -9.70 16.84
N GLU A 76 14.80 -10.72 17.43
CA GLU A 76 14.17 -11.84 16.74
C GLU A 76 12.96 -11.37 15.92
N GLU A 77 12.10 -10.53 16.50
CA GLU A 77 10.96 -9.94 15.77
C GLU A 77 11.42 -9.05 14.62
N LYS A 78 12.41 -8.17 14.85
CA LYS A 78 12.98 -7.33 13.79
C LYS A 78 13.57 -8.18 12.67
N GLN A 79 14.25 -9.28 13.02
CA GLN A 79 14.79 -10.19 12.02
C GLN A 79 13.69 -10.90 11.22
N ALA A 80 12.59 -11.30 11.85
CA ALA A 80 11.44 -11.85 11.14
C ALA A 80 10.86 -10.85 10.13
N VAL A 81 10.76 -9.56 10.51
CA VAL A 81 10.33 -8.48 9.61
C VAL A 81 11.29 -8.30 8.42
N ARG A 82 12.60 -8.29 8.67
CA ARG A 82 13.62 -8.22 7.60
C ARG A 82 13.51 -9.38 6.62
N ASN A 83 13.27 -10.59 7.12
CA ASN A 83 13.09 -11.79 6.29
C ASN A 83 11.85 -11.66 5.41
N ALA A 84 10.75 -11.13 5.93
CA ALA A 84 9.52 -10.92 5.16
C ALA A 84 9.68 -9.84 4.07
N PHE A 85 10.35 -8.72 4.35
CA PHE A 85 10.74 -7.75 3.30
C PHE A 85 11.60 -8.39 2.21
N SER A 86 12.55 -9.24 2.61
CA SER A 86 13.39 -10.00 1.68
C SER A 86 12.56 -10.99 0.84
N LYS A 87 11.55 -11.65 1.44
CA LYS A 87 10.63 -12.58 0.76
C LYS A 87 9.77 -11.86 -0.29
N TRP A 88 9.21 -10.69 0.04
CA TRP A 88 8.54 -9.84 -0.95
C TRP A 88 9.49 -9.40 -2.06
N LYS A 89 10.71 -8.96 -1.73
CA LYS A 89 11.69 -8.52 -2.73
C LYS A 89 12.15 -9.66 -3.64
N SER A 90 12.24 -10.88 -3.13
CA SER A 90 12.64 -12.07 -3.90
C SER A 90 11.66 -12.41 -5.03
N GLN A 91 10.45 -11.83 -5.03
CA GLN A 91 9.49 -11.95 -6.12
C GLN A 91 9.86 -11.08 -7.34
N GLU A 92 11.07 -10.50 -7.41
CA GLU A 92 11.54 -9.69 -8.53
C GLU A 92 10.66 -8.46 -8.84
N ILE A 93 10.09 -7.87 -7.80
CA ILE A 93 9.28 -6.65 -7.92
C ILE A 93 10.17 -5.41 -8.07
N GLY A 94 9.61 -4.36 -8.67
CA GLY A 94 10.30 -3.10 -8.91
C GLY A 94 10.30 -2.12 -7.73
N LEU A 95 9.68 -2.44 -6.60
CA LEU A 95 9.90 -1.71 -5.34
C LEU A 95 11.23 -2.13 -4.72
N GLU A 96 11.91 -1.18 -4.07
CA GLU A 96 13.08 -1.43 -3.25
C GLU A 96 12.74 -1.20 -1.78
N PHE A 97 13.34 -1.98 -0.88
CA PHE A 97 13.20 -1.82 0.56
C PHE A 97 14.56 -1.55 1.18
N GLU A 98 14.64 -0.55 2.06
CA GLU A 98 15.88 -0.18 2.74
C GLU A 98 15.61 0.05 4.22
N GLU A 99 16.38 -0.61 5.08
CA GLU A 99 16.34 -0.33 6.51
C GLU A 99 17.15 0.93 6.83
N THR A 100 16.61 1.77 7.72
CA THR A 100 17.31 2.94 8.26
C THR A 100 17.12 3.01 9.77
N ASP A 101 18.18 3.44 10.47
CA ASP A 101 18.13 3.72 11.90
C ASP A 101 17.48 5.10 12.21
N ASP A 102 17.30 5.93 11.17
CA ASP A 102 16.61 7.22 11.28
C ASP A 102 15.13 7.08 10.87
N HIS A 103 14.23 7.06 11.85
CA HIS A 103 12.79 6.97 11.60
C HIS A 103 12.21 8.20 10.91
N LEU A 104 12.87 9.36 10.96
CA LEU A 104 12.41 10.57 10.28
C LEU A 104 12.51 10.41 8.75
N GLU A 105 13.48 9.63 8.29
CA GLU A 105 13.71 9.28 6.90
C GLU A 105 12.84 8.12 6.41
N ALA A 106 12.17 7.39 7.31
CA ALA A 106 11.36 6.22 6.97
C ALA A 106 9.88 6.57 6.69
N LEU A 107 9.34 5.96 5.65
CA LEU A 107 7.89 5.98 5.36
C LEU A 107 7.19 4.86 6.14
N ILE A 108 7.84 3.70 6.26
CA ILE A 108 7.34 2.56 7.02
C ILE A 108 8.03 2.57 8.39
N ARG A 109 7.30 2.97 9.44
CA ARG A 109 7.81 3.09 10.81
C ARG A 109 7.12 2.04 11.69
N ILE A 110 7.89 1.03 12.07
CA ILE A 110 7.37 -0.23 12.61
C ILE A 110 7.49 -0.24 14.14
N GLY A 111 6.37 -0.43 14.82
CA GLY A 111 6.35 -0.71 16.25
C GLY A 111 5.84 -2.11 16.59
N PHE A 112 6.02 -2.49 17.85
CA PHE A 112 5.70 -3.82 18.37
C PHE A 112 4.85 -3.72 19.64
N ALA A 113 3.94 -2.75 19.69
CA ALA A 113 3.11 -2.48 20.86
C ALA A 113 2.10 -3.63 21.05
N LYS A 114 2.42 -4.53 21.98
CA LYS A 114 1.64 -5.74 22.25
C LYS A 114 0.25 -5.40 22.81
N GLY A 115 -0.78 -6.03 22.25
CA GLY A 115 -2.19 -5.79 22.61
C GLY A 115 -2.88 -4.69 21.82
N GLU A 116 -2.19 -3.95 20.96
CA GLU A 116 -2.81 -2.94 20.06
C GLU A 116 -3.19 -3.48 18.68
N GLY A 117 -3.17 -4.80 18.52
CA GLY A 117 -3.39 -5.48 17.24
C GLY A 117 -2.22 -5.29 16.26
N SER A 118 -2.22 -6.05 15.17
CA SER A 118 -1.32 -5.83 14.04
C SER A 118 -2.05 -5.02 12.98
N TRP A 119 -1.33 -4.10 12.35
CA TRP A 119 -1.87 -3.25 11.29
C TRP A 119 -0.79 -2.50 10.53
N SER A 120 -1.11 -2.04 9.33
CA SER A 120 -0.35 -1.05 8.58
C SER A 120 -1.27 -0.11 7.81
N TYR A 121 -0.84 1.14 7.60
CA TYR A 121 -1.51 1.99 6.62
C TYR A 121 -1.38 1.40 5.21
N VAL A 122 -2.39 1.64 4.37
CA VAL A 122 -2.42 1.09 3.02
C VAL A 122 -1.61 1.97 2.07
N GLY A 123 -0.35 1.59 1.82
CA GLY A 123 0.52 2.23 0.85
C GLY A 123 0.78 3.71 1.17
N ARG A 124 0.44 4.61 0.23
CA ARG A 124 0.66 6.06 0.37
C ARG A 124 -0.19 6.71 1.46
N ASP A 125 -1.16 6.01 2.05
CA ASP A 125 -1.85 6.48 3.27
C ASP A 125 -0.85 6.75 4.42
N ALA A 126 0.33 6.11 4.41
CA ALA A 126 1.40 6.33 5.37
C ALA A 126 2.15 7.67 5.21
N TRP A 127 1.98 8.37 4.08
CA TRP A 127 2.81 9.52 3.69
C TRP A 127 2.66 10.71 4.64
N ASP A 128 1.42 11.03 5.01
CA ASP A 128 1.08 12.21 5.83
C ASP A 128 1.05 11.91 7.33
N ILE A 129 1.39 10.68 7.73
CA ILE A 129 1.42 10.30 9.14
C ILE A 129 2.62 10.96 9.82
N PRO A 130 2.44 11.63 10.98
CA PRO A 130 3.53 12.27 11.71
C PRO A 130 4.73 11.33 11.94
N LYS A 131 5.94 11.88 11.82
CA LYS A 131 7.19 11.11 11.86
C LYS A 131 7.47 10.42 13.20
N GLU A 132 6.82 10.90 14.27
CA GLU A 132 6.87 10.33 15.62
C GLU A 132 5.84 9.21 15.84
N GLU A 133 5.00 8.91 14.85
CA GLU A 133 3.97 7.88 14.93
C GLU A 133 4.31 6.66 14.08
N ARG A 134 3.81 5.49 14.50
CA ARG A 134 3.89 4.24 13.74
C ARG A 134 3.06 4.32 12.47
N THR A 135 3.57 3.73 11.41
CA THR A 135 2.79 3.43 10.19
C THR A 135 2.55 1.94 10.00
N MET A 136 3.13 1.13 10.88
CA MET A 136 2.87 -0.30 11.01
C MET A 136 3.06 -0.71 12.48
N ASN A 137 2.25 -1.64 12.96
CA ASN A 137 2.39 -2.24 14.28
C ASN A 137 2.23 -3.76 14.23
N PHE A 138 2.99 -4.46 15.08
CA PHE A 138 2.78 -5.88 15.37
C PHE A 138 2.35 -6.07 16.83
N GLY A 139 1.09 -6.50 17.01
CA GLY A 139 0.41 -6.51 18.31
C GLY A 139 0.59 -7.78 19.14
N TRP A 140 1.26 -8.81 18.63
CA TRP A 140 1.53 -10.08 19.30
C TRP A 140 2.91 -10.61 18.92
N ASP A 141 3.34 -11.73 19.48
CA ASP A 141 4.61 -12.38 19.09
C ASP A 141 4.52 -12.89 17.64
N ILE A 142 5.35 -12.31 16.77
CA ILE A 142 5.37 -12.60 15.33
C ILE A 142 6.55 -13.48 14.90
N VAL A 143 7.42 -13.91 15.82
CA VAL A 143 8.67 -14.62 15.48
C VAL A 143 8.40 -15.91 14.69
N SER A 144 7.26 -16.55 14.95
CA SER A 144 6.81 -17.76 14.26
C SER A 144 5.56 -17.56 13.39
N ASP A 145 5.18 -16.30 13.12
CA ASP A 145 3.98 -15.91 12.39
C ASP A 145 4.37 -15.05 11.18
N GLU A 146 5.04 -15.68 10.21
CA GLU A 146 5.50 -14.99 8.99
C GLU A 146 4.33 -14.41 8.19
N ASP A 147 3.16 -15.04 8.23
CA ASP A 147 2.00 -14.64 7.44
C ASP A 147 1.46 -13.28 7.87
N THR A 148 1.34 -13.04 9.18
CA THR A 148 0.99 -11.70 9.69
C THR A 148 1.98 -10.65 9.19
N ILE A 149 3.28 -10.95 9.20
CA ILE A 149 4.31 -10.00 8.73
C ILE A 149 4.17 -9.72 7.24
N LEU A 150 3.99 -10.76 6.42
CA LEU A 150 3.79 -10.62 4.98
C LEU A 150 2.52 -9.82 4.66
N HIS A 151 1.44 -10.06 5.41
CA HIS A 151 0.17 -9.36 5.31
C HIS A 151 0.34 -7.86 5.56
N GLU A 152 0.95 -7.48 6.68
CA GLU A 152 1.14 -6.06 7.01
C GLU A 152 2.08 -5.36 6.02
N ILE A 153 3.12 -6.04 5.52
CA ILE A 153 3.96 -5.50 4.44
C ILE A 153 3.15 -5.38 3.12
N GLY A 154 2.21 -6.29 2.86
CA GLY A 154 1.24 -6.18 1.77
C GLY A 154 0.42 -4.91 1.85
N HIS A 155 -0.12 -4.59 3.03
CA HIS A 155 -0.77 -3.30 3.29
C HIS A 155 0.18 -2.12 3.05
N ALA A 156 1.41 -2.17 3.57
CA ALA A 156 2.39 -1.11 3.35
C ALA A 156 2.76 -0.92 1.85
N MET A 157 2.60 -1.93 1.00
CA MET A 157 2.71 -1.81 -0.47
C MET A 157 1.41 -1.35 -1.15
N GLY A 158 0.34 -1.12 -0.38
CA GLY A 158 -0.94 -0.59 -0.83
C GLY A 158 -1.97 -1.65 -1.18
N PHE A 159 -1.80 -2.93 -0.81
CA PHE A 159 -2.81 -3.97 -1.04
C PHE A 159 -3.90 -3.93 0.05
N PRO A 160 -5.19 -3.83 -0.31
CA PRO A 160 -6.28 -3.95 0.67
C PRO A 160 -6.54 -5.43 1.00
N HIS A 161 -7.50 -5.68 1.90
CA HIS A 161 -7.95 -7.03 2.22
C HIS A 161 -8.67 -7.72 1.06
N GLU A 162 -8.35 -9.00 0.85
CA GLU A 162 -8.91 -9.81 -0.24
C GLU A 162 -10.36 -10.25 0.04
N HIS A 163 -10.76 -10.43 1.30
CA HIS A 163 -12.17 -10.75 1.63
C HIS A 163 -13.14 -9.59 1.37
N GLN A 164 -12.62 -8.37 1.26
CA GLN A 164 -13.41 -7.21 0.86
C GLN A 164 -13.54 -7.11 -0.66
N ASN A 165 -12.85 -7.99 -1.42
CA ASN A 165 -12.98 -8.07 -2.86
C ASN A 165 -14.44 -8.35 -3.23
N PRO A 166 -15.10 -7.46 -3.99
CA PRO A 166 -16.50 -7.61 -4.38
C PRO A 166 -16.74 -8.86 -5.25
N LYS A 167 -15.72 -9.31 -6.00
CA LYS A 167 -15.75 -10.53 -6.83
C LYS A 167 -15.54 -11.80 -6.01
N ALA A 168 -15.33 -11.69 -4.69
CA ALA A 168 -15.32 -12.84 -3.79
C ALA A 168 -16.67 -13.54 -3.71
N GLY A 169 -17.75 -12.84 -4.04
CA GLY A 169 -19.10 -13.38 -3.89
C GLY A 169 -19.46 -13.64 -2.42
N ILE A 170 -18.63 -13.18 -1.46
CA ILE A 170 -18.84 -13.44 -0.05
C ILE A 170 -20.15 -12.79 0.39
N VAL A 171 -21.03 -13.60 0.95
CA VAL A 171 -22.21 -13.14 1.69
C VAL A 171 -21.98 -13.50 3.15
N TRP A 172 -21.83 -12.49 3.99
CA TRP A 172 -21.57 -12.68 5.41
C TRP A 172 -22.83 -13.05 6.19
N ASN A 173 -22.68 -13.94 7.16
CA ASN A 173 -23.55 -13.98 8.32
C ASN A 173 -23.08 -12.90 9.31
N GLU A 174 -23.48 -11.65 9.06
CA GLU A 174 -22.92 -10.49 9.78
C GLU A 174 -23.03 -10.62 11.30
N GLU A 175 -24.15 -11.14 11.83
CA GLU A 175 -24.33 -11.31 13.27
C GLU A 175 -23.36 -12.34 13.87
N ALA A 176 -23.05 -13.42 13.14
CA ALA A 176 -22.03 -14.37 13.58
C ALA A 176 -20.64 -13.73 13.56
N VAL A 177 -20.32 -12.94 12.53
CA VAL A 177 -19.06 -12.21 12.42
C VAL A 177 -18.91 -11.19 13.55
N TYR A 178 -19.93 -10.34 13.78
CA TYR A 178 -19.93 -9.38 14.88
C TYR A 178 -19.78 -10.06 16.24
N SER A 179 -20.51 -11.16 16.48
CA SER A 179 -20.47 -11.87 17.75
C SER A 179 -19.10 -12.50 18.00
N ALA A 180 -18.47 -13.07 16.97
CA ALA A 180 -17.15 -13.67 17.10
C ALA A 180 -16.04 -12.64 17.31
N LEU A 181 -16.07 -11.53 16.58
CA LEU A 181 -15.04 -10.49 16.67
C LEU A 181 -15.20 -9.59 17.90
N ALA A 182 -16.38 -9.53 18.50
CA ALA A 182 -16.58 -8.93 19.82
C ALA A 182 -15.99 -9.77 20.96
N ALA A 183 -15.70 -11.05 20.73
CA ALA A 183 -15.07 -11.93 21.70
C ALA A 183 -13.54 -11.84 21.64
N ALA A 184 -12.88 -12.53 22.59
CA ALA A 184 -11.43 -12.71 22.55
C ALA A 184 -11.00 -13.42 21.25
N PRO A 185 -9.83 -13.05 20.68
CA PRO A 185 -8.85 -12.11 21.22
C PRO A 185 -9.05 -10.65 20.74
N ASN A 186 -10.04 -10.38 19.90
CA ASN A 186 -10.15 -9.12 19.16
C ASN A 186 -10.88 -8.02 19.94
N PHE A 187 -11.99 -8.36 20.60
CA PHE A 187 -12.82 -7.42 21.37
C PHE A 187 -13.28 -6.18 20.57
N TRP A 188 -13.57 -6.37 19.29
CA TRP A 188 -13.93 -5.28 18.39
C TRP A 188 -15.37 -4.82 18.57
N SER A 189 -15.56 -3.51 18.39
CA SER A 189 -16.88 -2.95 18.17
C SER A 189 -17.46 -3.42 16.83
N ARG A 190 -18.79 -3.30 16.69
CA ARG A 190 -19.47 -3.53 15.39
C ARG A 190 -18.92 -2.60 14.30
N GLU A 191 -18.59 -1.36 14.63
CA GLU A 191 -18.08 -0.39 13.66
C GLU A 191 -16.69 -0.78 13.14
N GLN A 192 -15.80 -1.24 14.02
CA GLN A 192 -14.49 -1.77 13.63
C GLN A 192 -14.63 -3.03 12.78
N THR A 193 -15.49 -3.96 13.20
CA THR A 193 -15.79 -5.18 12.45
C THR A 193 -16.35 -4.87 11.06
N PHE A 194 -17.26 -3.90 10.97
CA PHE A 194 -17.83 -3.48 9.70
C PHE A 194 -16.74 -2.93 8.78
N HIS A 195 -15.88 -2.05 9.29
CA HIS A 195 -14.82 -1.43 8.51
C HIS A 195 -13.78 -2.44 7.99
N ASN A 196 -13.31 -3.33 8.86
CA ASN A 196 -12.22 -4.25 8.55
C ASN A 196 -12.69 -5.53 7.84
N ILE A 197 -13.94 -5.97 8.03
CA ILE A 197 -14.41 -7.29 7.57
C ILE A 197 -15.63 -7.20 6.64
N ILE A 198 -16.73 -6.61 7.12
CA ILE A 198 -18.03 -6.73 6.43
C ILE A 198 -18.10 -5.83 5.18
N ARG A 199 -17.57 -4.61 5.28
CA ARG A 199 -17.53 -3.64 4.19
C ARG A 199 -16.89 -4.29 2.98
N LYS A 200 -17.61 -4.29 1.87
CA LYS A 200 -17.03 -4.59 0.56
C LYS A 200 -16.35 -3.36 0.02
N ILE A 201 -15.20 -3.59 -0.60
CA ILE A 201 -14.58 -2.67 -1.54
C ILE A 201 -15.42 -2.81 -2.84
N SER A 202 -15.67 -1.71 -3.56
CA SER A 202 -16.61 -1.61 -4.69
C SER A 202 -16.30 -2.57 -5.85
N PRO A 203 -17.28 -3.22 -6.52
CA PRO A 203 -17.13 -4.13 -7.69
C PRO A 203 -16.04 -3.82 -8.73
N ASP A 204 -15.80 -2.54 -8.99
CA ASP A 204 -14.87 -2.06 -10.00
C ASP A 204 -13.46 -1.75 -9.44
N ASP A 205 -13.27 -1.88 -8.12
CA ASP A 205 -12.01 -1.74 -7.38
C ASP A 205 -10.99 -2.84 -7.68
N VAL A 206 -11.47 -3.91 -8.30
CA VAL A 206 -10.65 -5.08 -8.63
C VAL A 206 -10.52 -5.12 -10.13
N GLN A 207 -9.58 -4.32 -10.67
CA GLN A 207 -9.08 -4.53 -12.02
C GLN A 207 -8.85 -6.03 -12.18
N GLY A 208 -9.50 -6.67 -13.15
CA GLY A 208 -9.16 -7.99 -13.69
C GLY A 208 -9.07 -9.20 -12.74
N SER A 209 -9.30 -9.08 -11.42
CA SER A 209 -8.95 -10.15 -10.50
C SER A 209 -10.13 -11.02 -10.06
N SER A 210 -10.06 -12.33 -10.35
CA SER A 210 -10.84 -13.35 -9.63
C SER A 210 -10.35 -13.43 -8.19
N TRP A 211 -11.28 -13.49 -7.24
CA TRP A 211 -11.01 -13.68 -5.82
C TRP A 211 -10.07 -14.87 -5.56
N ASP A 212 -9.13 -14.67 -4.65
CA ASP A 212 -8.23 -15.71 -4.17
C ASP A 212 -8.45 -16.04 -2.69
N PRO A 213 -9.06 -17.19 -2.35
CA PRO A 213 -9.28 -17.60 -0.97
C PRO A 213 -7.97 -17.92 -0.22
N ASN A 214 -6.85 -18.11 -0.92
CA ASN A 214 -5.53 -18.40 -0.36
C ASN A 214 -4.60 -17.17 -0.34
N SER A 215 -5.09 -15.98 -0.72
CA SER A 215 -4.27 -14.77 -0.69
C SER A 215 -3.77 -14.48 0.72
N ILE A 216 -2.52 -14.04 0.83
CA ILE A 216 -1.95 -13.53 2.08
C ILE A 216 -2.76 -12.37 2.64
N MET A 217 -3.49 -11.65 1.79
CA MET A 217 -4.38 -10.53 2.17
C MET A 217 -5.77 -11.00 2.64
N HIS A 218 -6.01 -12.31 2.74
CA HIS A 218 -7.26 -12.89 3.18
C HIS A 218 -7.15 -13.40 4.62
N TYR A 219 -8.18 -13.19 5.45
CA TYR A 219 -8.23 -13.82 6.77
C TYR A 219 -8.83 -15.22 6.75
N PRO A 220 -8.46 -16.09 7.71
CA PRO A 220 -9.27 -17.23 8.05
C PRO A 220 -10.59 -16.79 8.71
N PHE A 221 -11.67 -17.49 8.39
CA PHE A 221 -13.00 -17.28 8.95
C PHE A 221 -13.57 -18.62 9.42
N GLY A 222 -14.08 -18.65 10.65
CA GLY A 222 -14.68 -19.85 11.23
C GLY A 222 -16.01 -20.27 10.59
N ALA A 223 -16.47 -21.46 10.95
CA ALA A 223 -17.75 -21.98 10.51
C ALA A 223 -18.92 -21.03 10.82
N ASN A 224 -19.92 -21.00 9.93
CA ASN A 224 -21.13 -20.19 10.02
C ASN A 224 -20.95 -18.67 9.87
N MET A 225 -19.72 -18.19 9.59
CA MET A 225 -19.47 -16.77 9.28
C MET A 225 -19.79 -16.43 7.82
N ILE A 226 -19.58 -17.37 6.90
CA ILE A 226 -19.78 -17.19 5.47
C ILE A 226 -21.03 -17.97 5.05
N ILE A 227 -21.99 -17.30 4.42
CA ILE A 227 -23.22 -17.91 3.87
C ILE A 227 -22.96 -18.37 2.43
N GLU A 228 -22.30 -17.53 1.65
CA GLU A 228 -21.86 -17.83 0.28
C GLU A 228 -20.40 -17.40 0.09
N PRO A 229 -19.63 -18.13 -0.71
CA PRO A 229 -20.05 -19.33 -1.44
C PRO A 229 -20.14 -20.58 -0.53
N PRO A 230 -21.06 -21.54 -0.81
CA PRO A 230 -21.43 -22.60 0.13
C PRO A 230 -20.28 -23.50 0.59
N GLU A 231 -19.24 -23.67 -0.22
CA GLU A 231 -18.04 -24.42 0.11
C GLU A 231 -17.30 -23.89 1.35
N TYR A 232 -17.48 -22.61 1.72
CA TYR A 232 -16.85 -22.00 2.90
C TYR A 232 -17.77 -21.85 4.11
N LYS A 233 -18.96 -22.48 4.08
CA LYS A 233 -19.87 -22.46 5.24
C LYS A 233 -19.28 -23.09 6.49
N ASP A 234 -18.46 -24.13 6.32
CA ASP A 234 -17.75 -24.80 7.41
C ASP A 234 -16.47 -24.07 7.84
N GLY A 235 -16.15 -22.97 7.17
CA GLY A 235 -14.99 -22.12 7.42
C GLY A 235 -14.07 -22.00 6.21
N LEU A 236 -13.24 -20.97 6.25
CA LEU A 236 -12.19 -20.68 5.28
C LEU A 236 -10.87 -20.52 6.03
N SER A 237 -9.82 -21.17 5.55
CA SER A 237 -8.48 -21.04 6.10
C SER A 237 -7.51 -20.98 4.92
N PRO A 238 -6.97 -19.78 4.61
CA PRO A 238 -5.93 -19.64 3.61
C PRO A 238 -4.74 -20.56 3.89
N GLU A 239 -4.07 -20.99 2.83
CA GLU A 239 -2.76 -21.64 2.94
C GLU A 239 -1.70 -20.63 3.41
N ASP A 240 -0.69 -21.10 4.14
CA ASP A 240 0.37 -20.24 4.65
C ASP A 240 1.26 -19.70 3.49
N GLY A 241 1.73 -18.45 3.61
CA GLY A 241 2.61 -17.79 2.64
C GLY A 241 1.92 -17.03 1.51
N LEU A 242 2.71 -16.59 0.53
CA LEU A 242 2.23 -15.86 -0.65
C LEU A 242 1.63 -16.85 -1.66
N SER A 243 0.40 -16.59 -2.09
CA SER A 243 -0.20 -17.38 -3.17
C SER A 243 0.41 -17.00 -4.54
N ASP A 244 0.23 -17.87 -5.54
CA ASP A 244 0.58 -17.55 -6.93
C ASP A 244 -0.11 -16.27 -7.42
N ARG A 245 -1.31 -16.00 -6.88
CA ARG A 245 -2.08 -14.79 -7.17
C ARG A 245 -1.39 -13.56 -6.60
N ASP A 246 -0.98 -13.59 -5.34
CA ASP A 246 -0.29 -12.49 -4.68
C ASP A 246 0.96 -12.10 -5.45
N ILE A 247 1.74 -13.11 -5.87
CA ILE A 247 2.96 -12.95 -6.66
C ILE A 247 2.65 -12.32 -8.03
N ALA A 248 1.64 -12.81 -8.74
CA ALA A 248 1.24 -12.25 -10.03
C ALA A 248 0.76 -10.79 -9.89
N TRP A 249 -0.02 -10.51 -8.84
CA TRP A 249 -0.60 -9.19 -8.59
C TRP A 249 0.46 -8.16 -8.21
N VAL A 250 1.36 -8.50 -7.29
CA VAL A 250 2.46 -7.60 -6.92
C VAL A 250 3.37 -7.31 -8.10
N LYS A 251 3.63 -8.29 -8.97
CA LYS A 251 4.39 -8.10 -10.22
C LYS A 251 3.67 -7.26 -11.26
N GLN A 252 2.34 -7.29 -11.29
CA GLN A 252 1.56 -6.44 -12.18
C GLN A 252 1.66 -4.96 -11.78
N PHE A 253 1.54 -4.66 -10.47
CA PHE A 253 1.64 -3.27 -9.98
C PHE A 253 3.07 -2.78 -9.88
N TYR A 254 3.99 -3.67 -9.55
CA TYR A 254 5.39 -3.36 -9.32
C TYR A 254 6.28 -4.26 -10.18
N PRO A 255 6.20 -4.18 -11.51
CA PRO A 255 6.99 -5.02 -12.38
C PRO A 255 8.48 -4.74 -12.19
N LYS A 256 9.32 -5.75 -12.39
CA LYS A 256 10.77 -5.58 -12.39
C LYS A 256 11.16 -4.42 -13.32
N ILE A 257 11.98 -3.50 -12.82
CA ILE A 257 12.47 -2.39 -13.62
C ILE A 257 13.53 -2.88 -14.59
N ASP A 258 13.29 -2.63 -15.88
CA ASP A 258 14.27 -2.80 -16.93
C ASP A 258 14.68 -1.41 -17.46
N LYS A 259 15.87 -0.93 -17.06
CA LYS A 259 16.39 0.37 -17.51
C LYS A 259 16.47 0.49 -19.04
N ARG A 260 16.52 -0.63 -19.78
CA ARG A 260 16.53 -0.63 -21.26
C ARG A 260 15.21 -0.16 -21.87
N THR A 261 14.12 -0.17 -21.11
CA THR A 261 12.81 0.29 -21.57
C THR A 261 12.57 1.78 -21.26
N PHE A 262 13.57 2.47 -20.70
CA PHE A 262 13.41 3.87 -20.33
C PHE A 262 13.44 4.76 -21.56
N VAL A 263 12.57 5.76 -21.58
CA VAL A 263 12.46 6.71 -22.70
C VAL A 263 13.22 7.98 -22.34
N ALA A 264 14.16 8.41 -23.17
CA ALA A 264 14.83 9.69 -22.95
C ALA A 264 13.88 10.85 -23.29
N LEU A 265 13.52 11.66 -22.30
CA LEU A 265 12.73 12.88 -22.49
C LEU A 265 13.65 14.05 -22.81
N LYS A 266 13.52 14.63 -24.01
CA LYS A 266 14.29 15.82 -24.37
C LYS A 266 13.63 17.09 -23.82
N PRO A 267 14.42 18.06 -23.31
CA PRO A 267 13.87 19.37 -22.95
C PRO A 267 13.11 19.98 -24.12
N PHE A 268 11.96 20.59 -23.84
CA PHE A 268 11.08 21.24 -24.81
C PHE A 268 10.55 20.35 -25.94
N HIS A 269 10.53 19.02 -25.76
CA HIS A 269 9.90 18.08 -26.68
C HIS A 269 8.81 17.29 -25.96
N SER A 270 7.68 17.10 -26.63
CA SER A 270 6.60 16.26 -26.12
C SER A 270 6.83 14.81 -26.53
N GLU A 271 6.84 13.91 -25.56
CA GLU A 271 6.90 12.46 -25.79
C GLU A 271 5.51 11.85 -25.63
N ILE A 272 5.08 11.07 -26.63
CA ILE A 272 3.77 10.41 -26.60
C ILE A 272 3.85 9.22 -25.64
N ILE A 273 2.93 9.19 -24.68
CA ILE A 273 2.77 8.09 -23.73
C ILE A 273 1.64 7.19 -24.24
N SER A 274 1.98 5.94 -24.56
CA SER A 274 1.03 4.89 -24.88
C SER A 274 1.12 3.76 -23.86
N ILE A 275 0.43 3.94 -22.72
CA ILE A 275 0.35 2.94 -21.65
C ILE A 275 -1.14 2.65 -21.32
N ASN A 276 -1.42 1.42 -20.89
CA ASN A 276 -2.74 1.01 -20.42
C ASN A 276 -2.95 1.46 -18.96
N ALA A 277 -4.21 1.53 -18.51
CA ALA A 277 -4.51 1.78 -17.11
C ALA A 277 -3.82 0.74 -16.20
N GLY A 278 -3.26 1.19 -15.08
CA GLY A 278 -2.44 0.40 -14.16
C GLY A 278 -0.96 0.28 -14.56
N ASN A 279 -0.60 0.56 -15.82
CA ASN A 279 0.78 0.51 -16.27
C ASN A 279 1.53 1.81 -15.98
N GLN A 280 2.85 1.75 -16.07
CA GLN A 280 3.76 2.86 -15.85
C GLN A 280 4.74 3.01 -17.02
N ILE A 281 5.13 4.26 -17.29
CA ILE A 281 6.28 4.61 -18.13
C ILE A 281 7.38 5.24 -17.26
N ASN A 282 8.63 5.00 -17.62
CA ASN A 282 9.81 5.55 -16.96
C ASN A 282 10.57 6.40 -17.99
N LEU A 283 10.76 7.68 -17.71
CA LEU A 283 11.48 8.59 -18.57
C LEU A 283 12.75 9.10 -17.90
N GLU A 284 13.86 9.06 -18.62
CA GLU A 284 15.11 9.68 -18.19
C GLU A 284 15.16 11.13 -18.68
N PHE A 285 15.48 12.03 -17.76
CA PHE A 285 15.63 13.45 -18.06
C PHE A 285 17.00 13.95 -17.61
N SER A 286 17.71 14.64 -18.51
CA SER A 286 19.00 15.27 -18.23
C SER A 286 18.93 16.76 -18.61
N PRO A 287 18.91 17.68 -17.64
CA PRO A 287 18.82 19.11 -17.92
C PRO A 287 20.02 19.64 -18.71
N GLU A 288 19.74 20.44 -19.74
CA GLU A 288 20.78 21.14 -20.52
C GLU A 288 21.35 22.37 -19.78
N GLU A 289 20.56 22.94 -18.87
CA GLU A 289 20.89 24.08 -18.02
C GLU A 289 20.29 23.93 -16.62
N SER A 290 20.90 24.59 -15.62
CA SER A 290 20.39 24.58 -14.25
C SER A 290 19.30 25.64 -14.08
N ARG A 291 18.04 25.23 -13.95
CA ARG A 291 16.89 26.13 -13.83
C ARG A 291 15.67 25.40 -13.25
N TYR A 292 14.59 26.15 -13.04
CA TYR A 292 13.28 25.54 -12.86
C TYR A 292 12.81 24.94 -14.19
N TYR A 293 12.42 23.67 -14.14
CA TYR A 293 11.70 22.97 -15.18
C TYR A 293 10.28 22.69 -14.70
N THR A 294 9.33 22.75 -15.63
CA THR A 294 7.97 22.27 -15.44
C THR A 294 7.85 20.97 -16.22
N ILE A 295 7.55 19.88 -15.52
CA ILE A 295 7.24 18.58 -16.12
C ILE A 295 5.73 18.42 -16.03
N ARG A 296 5.08 18.19 -17.16
CA ARG A 296 3.61 18.18 -17.23
C ARG A 296 3.12 17.08 -18.15
N THR A 297 2.08 16.37 -17.74
CA THR A 297 1.29 15.52 -18.65
C THR A 297 0.24 16.33 -19.41
N PHE A 298 -0.16 15.85 -20.58
CA PHE A 298 -1.19 16.47 -21.41
C PHE A 298 -2.14 15.40 -21.94
N GLY A 299 -3.40 15.77 -22.02
CA GLY A 299 -4.50 14.92 -22.48
C GLY A 299 -5.59 14.77 -21.42
N ASN A 300 -6.48 13.81 -21.64
CA ASN A 300 -7.54 13.42 -20.70
C ASN A 300 -7.13 12.11 -20.01
N MET A 301 -6.29 12.23 -18.98
CA MET A 301 -5.77 11.12 -18.19
C MET A 301 -5.84 11.45 -16.70
N ASP A 302 -5.95 10.41 -15.88
CA ASP A 302 -5.67 10.51 -14.45
C ASP A 302 -4.30 9.85 -14.23
N THR A 303 -3.32 10.63 -13.78
CA THR A 303 -1.94 10.19 -13.60
C THR A 303 -1.38 10.55 -12.23
N VAL A 304 -0.46 9.69 -11.80
CA VAL A 304 0.57 10.06 -10.82
C VAL A 304 1.90 10.17 -11.50
N MET A 305 2.55 11.31 -11.29
CA MET A 305 3.91 11.58 -11.69
C MET A 305 4.79 11.64 -10.44
N VAL A 306 5.93 10.96 -10.48
CA VAL A 306 7.00 11.08 -9.48
C VAL A 306 8.29 11.45 -10.19
N LEU A 307 8.98 12.43 -9.60
CA LEU A 307 10.30 12.88 -10.01
C LEU A 307 11.32 12.44 -8.96
N SER A 308 12.40 11.80 -9.41
CA SER A 308 13.55 11.42 -8.58
C SER A 308 14.86 11.91 -9.18
N GLU A 309 15.85 12.24 -8.34
CA GLU A 309 17.26 12.36 -8.76
C GLU A 309 17.90 10.98 -8.75
N VAL A 310 18.66 10.65 -9.79
CA VAL A 310 19.46 9.42 -9.84
C VAL A 310 20.83 9.70 -9.24
N VAL A 311 21.10 9.16 -8.04
CA VAL A 311 22.37 9.30 -7.32
C VAL A 311 22.92 7.91 -7.04
N ASN A 312 24.14 7.60 -7.52
CA ASN A 312 24.78 6.29 -7.35
C ASN A 312 23.89 5.10 -7.79
N ASP A 313 23.20 5.26 -8.93
CA ASP A 313 22.21 4.28 -9.45
C ASP A 313 20.94 4.11 -8.61
N GLU A 314 20.75 4.93 -7.59
CA GLU A 314 19.55 4.95 -6.74
C GLU A 314 18.64 6.12 -7.08
N ASN A 315 17.33 5.90 -6.97
CA ASN A 315 16.32 6.94 -7.17
C ASN A 315 16.02 7.63 -5.84
N ILE A 316 16.41 8.88 -5.69
CA ILE A 316 16.08 9.74 -4.55
C ILE A 316 14.85 10.57 -4.91
N TYR A 317 13.74 10.34 -4.21
CA TYR A 317 12.51 11.10 -4.41
C TYR A 317 12.75 12.61 -4.25
N LEU A 318 12.21 13.42 -5.17
CA LEU A 318 12.23 14.87 -5.08
C LEU A 318 10.82 15.45 -4.93
N SER A 319 9.91 15.02 -5.78
CA SER A 319 8.58 15.60 -5.88
C SER A 319 7.63 14.63 -6.56
N GLY A 320 6.34 14.82 -6.36
CA GLY A 320 5.29 14.01 -6.94
C GLY A 320 4.03 14.82 -7.05
N ASP A 321 3.25 14.57 -8.10
CA ASP A 321 1.94 15.17 -8.26
C ASP A 321 0.94 14.09 -8.68
N ASP A 322 -0.19 14.09 -8.00
CA ASP A 322 -1.34 13.25 -8.27
C ASP A 322 -2.46 14.17 -8.73
N ASP A 323 -2.89 14.04 -9.99
CA ASP A 323 -4.00 14.83 -10.48
C ASP A 323 -5.35 14.33 -9.94
N SER A 324 -5.39 13.20 -9.22
CA SER A 324 -6.48 12.74 -8.34
C SER A 324 -7.89 12.76 -8.97
N GLY A 325 -8.01 12.71 -10.30
CA GLY A 325 -9.32 12.84 -10.95
C GLY A 325 -9.83 14.26 -11.12
N GLU A 326 -9.08 15.27 -10.68
CA GLU A 326 -9.35 16.65 -11.05
C GLU A 326 -9.26 16.76 -12.58
N ASP A 327 -10.07 17.61 -13.22
CA ASP A 327 -9.99 17.86 -14.67
C ASP A 327 -8.72 18.69 -15.02
N ARG A 328 -7.57 18.30 -14.47
CA ARG A 328 -6.22 18.80 -14.76
C ARG A 328 -5.28 17.63 -15.03
N ASN A 329 -4.05 17.96 -15.42
CA ASN A 329 -2.99 16.99 -15.63
C ASN A 329 -1.94 17.15 -14.53
N SER A 330 -1.22 16.07 -14.20
CA SER A 330 -0.11 16.15 -13.26
C SER A 330 0.95 17.15 -13.70
N VAL A 331 1.43 17.95 -12.76
CA VAL A 331 2.46 18.98 -12.97
C VAL A 331 3.44 19.01 -11.80
N ILE A 332 4.73 18.85 -12.12
CA ILE A 332 5.84 19.03 -11.17
C ILE A 332 6.66 20.22 -11.62
N LYS A 333 6.94 21.15 -10.69
CA LYS A 333 7.81 22.30 -10.96
C LYS A 333 8.97 22.30 -9.98
N GLU A 334 10.14 21.92 -10.46
CA GLU A 334 11.33 21.76 -9.61
C GLU A 334 12.58 22.39 -10.23
N LYS A 335 13.52 22.79 -9.36
CA LYS A 335 14.83 23.29 -9.80
C LYS A 335 15.76 22.11 -10.09
N LEU A 336 16.02 21.87 -11.36
CA LEU A 336 16.90 20.79 -11.81
C LEU A 336 18.28 21.34 -12.19
N LEU A 337 19.31 20.54 -11.95
CA LEU A 337 20.71 20.96 -12.11
C LEU A 337 21.34 20.28 -13.33
N LYS A 338 22.04 21.06 -14.14
CA LYS A 338 22.84 20.55 -15.24
C LYS A 338 23.88 19.54 -14.74
N GLY A 339 24.03 18.44 -15.47
CA GLY A 339 24.97 17.36 -15.14
C GLY A 339 24.44 16.34 -14.14
N LYS A 340 23.23 16.54 -13.60
CA LYS A 340 22.49 15.53 -12.85
C LYS A 340 21.54 14.75 -13.78
N LYS A 341 21.15 13.56 -13.35
CA LYS A 341 20.18 12.71 -14.04
C LYS A 341 18.93 12.60 -13.18
N TYR A 342 17.78 12.63 -13.84
CA TYR A 342 16.49 12.53 -13.19
C TYR A 342 15.67 11.42 -13.83
N LEU A 343 14.85 10.77 -13.02
CA LEU A 343 13.88 9.78 -13.44
C LEU A 343 12.48 10.35 -13.23
N ILE A 344 11.66 10.29 -14.26
CA ILE A 344 10.26 10.68 -14.24
C ILE A 344 9.45 9.41 -14.43
N ASN A 345 8.75 9.01 -13.38
CA ASN A 345 7.89 7.84 -13.40
C ASN A 345 6.44 8.32 -13.51
N ILE A 346 5.71 7.85 -14.52
CA ILE A 346 4.30 8.22 -14.74
C ILE A 346 3.46 6.95 -14.76
N ARG A 347 2.54 6.83 -13.81
CA ARG A 347 1.53 5.75 -13.78
C ARG A 347 0.19 6.30 -14.20
N LEU A 348 -0.48 5.58 -15.10
CA LEU A 348 -1.82 5.91 -15.58
C LEU A 348 -2.87 5.17 -14.75
N TYR A 349 -3.78 5.90 -14.13
CA TYR A 349 -4.87 5.33 -13.33
C TYR A 349 -6.09 5.05 -14.21
N TYR A 350 -6.46 6.02 -15.05
CA TYR A 350 -7.62 5.94 -15.91
C TYR A 350 -7.44 6.79 -17.18
N LYS A 351 -8.10 6.39 -18.27
CA LYS A 351 -8.09 7.10 -19.56
C LYS A 351 -9.46 7.01 -20.24
N THR A 352 -9.98 8.16 -20.68
CA THR A 352 -11.32 8.27 -21.30
C THR A 352 -11.36 7.99 -22.80
N SER A 353 -10.22 7.99 -23.51
CA SER A 353 -10.19 7.76 -24.96
C SER A 353 -8.87 7.15 -25.43
N ALA A 354 -8.90 6.45 -26.57
CA ALA A 354 -7.70 5.94 -27.23
C ALA A 354 -7.10 7.02 -28.15
N GLY A 355 -6.18 7.85 -27.65
CA GLY A 355 -5.41 8.78 -28.49
C GLY A 355 -4.68 9.89 -27.73
N GLU A 356 -3.40 10.09 -28.07
CA GLU A 356 -2.55 11.30 -27.88
C GLU A 356 -2.43 11.89 -26.47
N THR A 357 -1.93 11.07 -25.57
CA THR A 357 -1.42 11.51 -24.28
C THR A 357 0.07 11.76 -24.37
N CYS A 358 0.59 12.87 -23.81
CA CYS A 358 2.02 13.16 -23.87
C CYS A 358 2.56 13.76 -22.56
N VAL A 359 3.89 13.76 -22.42
CA VAL A 359 4.63 14.44 -21.35
C VAL A 359 5.66 15.36 -21.96
N MET A 360 5.90 16.50 -21.31
CA MET A 360 6.95 17.45 -21.70
C MET A 360 7.64 18.00 -20.45
N ALA A 361 8.93 18.28 -20.57
CA ALA A 361 9.71 19.04 -19.59
C ALA A 361 10.22 20.34 -20.23
N TYR A 362 9.88 21.51 -19.67
CA TYR A 362 10.18 22.84 -20.26
C TYR A 362 10.47 23.95 -19.24
#